data_AF-A0A934DT41-F1
#
_entry.id   AF-A0A934DT41-F1
#
_cell.length_a   1.000
_cell.length_b   1.000
_cell.length_c   1.000
_cell.angle_alpha   90.00
_cell.angle_beta   90.00
_cell.angle_gamma   90.00
#
_symmetry.space_group_name_H-M   'P 1'
#
loop_
_entity.id
_entity.type
_entity.pdbx_description
1 polymer ?
#
loop_
_entity_poly.entity_id
_entity_poly.type
_entity_poly.pdbx_seq_one_letter_code
_entity_poly.pdbx_strand_id
1 'polypeptide(L)'
;MRGLSIALLLIVCAALWAGQARAQVDATPRARAAQAFDRAKQAERELRFADALRGYEEVSAADPSAPFAPAARTRTRWLQQRSEGEFAPLAQVEAMRRDPAKLSDPEAVKKLEAAATTFPPGLMRAEAWLVVADASVRLLHDPARARAAWNRVLEDPTSGSPERVVALGGLVDQSLAAGDLGAAREMVGKWGEVAPGLRLKVVRLQRRGMLRTASIAILAGVALATIAACAGVARKGGRRALRKVFSGYAVAIGGYLGAGGAALCYAYDREVAAMAPFAVLGVGVMFMVWAGRAWAQATATNLAGTVGAVALGVAGVLAVAMLAMLTSPPLMQGFGL
;
A
#
# COMPACT_ATOMS: atom_id res chain seq x y z
N MET A 1 25.07 26.27 72.57
CA MET A 1 24.21 26.73 71.46
C MET A 1 24.06 25.75 70.27
N ARG A 2 24.91 24.71 70.11
CA ARG A 2 24.77 23.74 68.99
C ARG A 2 23.59 22.74 69.13
N GLY A 3 23.17 22.39 70.35
CA GLY A 3 22.07 21.44 70.58
C GLY A 3 20.67 21.97 70.22
N LEU A 4 20.44 23.28 70.35
CA LEU A 4 19.14 23.89 70.06
C LEU A 4 18.83 23.93 68.56
N SER A 5 19.86 24.02 67.73
CA SER A 5 19.74 24.03 66.27
C SER A 5 19.35 22.66 65.70
N ILE A 6 19.76 21.56 66.34
CA ILE A 6 19.43 20.19 65.91
C ILE A 6 17.97 19.86 66.25
N ALA A 7 17.50 20.26 67.44
CA ALA A 7 16.12 20.03 67.85
C ALA A 7 15.12 20.78 66.94
N LEU A 8 15.42 22.02 66.55
CA LEU A 8 14.54 22.79 65.65
C LEU A 8 14.47 22.18 64.25
N LEU A 9 15.59 21.66 63.74
CA LEU A 9 15.66 20.98 62.44
C LEU A 9 14.85 19.68 62.43
N LEU A 10 14.91 18.90 63.52
CA LEU A 10 14.10 17.68 63.68
C LEU A 10 12.61 17.99 63.74
N ILE A 11 12.19 19.07 64.41
CA ILE A 11 10.78 19.48 64.49
C ILE A 11 10.26 19.92 63.11
N VAL A 12 11.04 20.70 62.35
CA VAL A 12 10.67 21.11 60.99
C VAL A 12 10.61 19.92 60.04
N CYS A 13 11.57 18.99 60.11
CA CYS A 13 11.51 17.74 59.33
C CYS A 13 10.28 16.89 59.70
N ALA A 14 9.94 16.77 60.98
CA ALA A 14 8.76 16.03 61.43
C ALA A 14 7.45 16.69 60.98
N ALA A 15 7.36 18.03 61.02
CA ALA A 15 6.19 18.77 60.54
C ALA A 15 6.01 18.66 59.02
N LEU A 16 7.11 18.69 58.25
CA LEU A 16 7.10 18.48 56.80
C LEU A 16 6.68 17.04 56.44
N TRP A 17 7.19 16.05 57.18
CA TRP A 17 6.78 14.65 57.02
C TRP A 17 5.30 14.44 57.36
N ALA A 18 4.82 15.02 58.46
CA ALA A 18 3.40 14.91 58.86
C ALA A 18 2.47 15.62 57.87
N GLY A 19 2.91 16.73 57.26
CA GLY A 19 2.17 17.45 56.21
C GLY A 19 2.06 16.64 54.91
N GLN A 20 3.15 16.00 54.47
CA GLN A 20 3.13 15.12 53.30
C GLN A 20 2.27 13.87 53.52
N ALA A 21 2.31 13.30 54.73
CA ALA A 21 1.50 12.14 55.09
C ALA A 21 -0.01 12.47 55.10
N ARG A 22 -0.42 13.65 55.59
CA ARG A 22 -1.83 14.07 55.57
C ARG A 22 -2.33 14.40 54.16
N ALA A 23 -1.51 15.03 53.32
CA ALA A 23 -1.89 15.34 51.94
C ALA A 23 -2.16 14.09 51.07
N GLN A 24 -1.55 12.94 51.42
CA GLN A 24 -1.79 11.66 50.76
C GLN A 24 -3.10 10.97 51.19
N VAL A 25 -3.61 11.25 52.39
CA VAL A 25 -4.79 10.58 52.96
C VAL A 25 -6.11 11.18 52.44
N ASP A 26 -6.11 12.44 52.00
CA ASP A 26 -7.33 13.14 51.53
C ASP A 26 -7.44 13.31 50.02
N ALA A 27 -6.55 12.66 49.24
CA ALA A 27 -6.64 12.71 47.78
C ALA A 27 -7.91 12.00 47.31
N THR A 28 -8.84 12.76 46.73
CA THR A 28 -10.06 12.22 46.14
C THR A 28 -9.74 11.04 45.21
N PRO A 29 -10.59 10.00 45.12
CA PRO A 29 -10.35 8.85 44.22
C PRO A 29 -9.96 9.27 42.80
N ARG A 30 -10.58 10.34 42.30
CA ARG A 30 -10.27 10.97 41.02
C ARG A 30 -8.86 11.58 40.94
N ALA A 31 -8.40 12.28 41.98
CA ALA A 31 -7.04 12.83 42.03
C ALA A 31 -5.97 11.72 42.06
N ARG A 32 -6.22 10.64 42.83
CA ARG A 32 -5.34 9.46 42.83
C ARG A 32 -5.28 8.78 41.46
N ALA A 33 -6.44 8.61 40.81
CA ALA A 33 -6.51 8.07 39.46
C ALA A 33 -5.73 8.94 38.45
N ALA A 34 -5.84 10.27 38.53
CA ALA A 34 -5.11 11.18 37.65
C ALA A 34 -3.58 11.04 37.83
N GLN A 35 -3.11 11.02 39.09
CA GLN A 35 -1.70 10.83 39.40
C GLN A 35 -1.17 9.45 38.93
N ALA A 36 -1.95 8.38 39.09
CA ALA A 36 -1.60 7.06 38.57
C ALA A 36 -1.49 7.05 37.04
N PHE A 37 -2.42 7.71 36.35
CA PHE A 37 -2.39 7.83 34.89
C PHE A 37 -1.16 8.58 34.38
N ASP A 38 -0.78 9.69 35.02
CA ASP A 38 0.40 10.47 34.63
C ASP A 38 1.71 9.68 34.89
N ARG A 39 1.80 8.99 36.03
CA ARG A 39 2.94 8.09 36.32
C ARG A 39 3.04 6.96 35.30
N ALA A 40 1.91 6.35 34.91
CA ALA A 40 1.89 5.30 33.90
C ALA A 40 2.40 5.79 32.54
N LYS A 41 1.94 6.97 32.10
CA LYS A 41 2.42 7.61 30.86
C LYS A 41 3.91 7.91 30.90
N GLN A 42 4.42 8.39 32.04
CA GLN A 42 5.83 8.67 32.20
C GLN A 42 6.65 7.37 32.15
N ALA A 43 6.23 6.33 32.86
CA ALA A 43 6.87 5.01 32.81
C ALA A 43 6.91 4.45 31.38
N GLU A 44 5.82 4.60 30.61
CA GLU A 44 5.78 4.18 29.21
C GLU A 44 6.73 4.98 28.30
N ARG A 45 6.88 6.29 28.54
CA ARG A 45 7.88 7.14 27.85
C ARG A 45 9.31 6.69 28.13
N GLU A 46 9.55 6.19 29.34
CA GLU A 46 10.83 5.64 29.78
C GLU A 46 11.01 4.16 29.44
N LEU A 47 10.08 3.56 28.68
CA LEU A 47 10.07 2.14 28.30
C LEU A 47 9.95 1.17 29.49
N ARG A 48 9.50 1.65 30.65
CA ARG A 48 9.21 0.85 31.86
C ARG A 48 7.78 0.30 31.79
N PHE A 49 7.54 -0.59 30.84
CA PHE A 49 6.18 -1.05 30.51
C PHE A 49 5.47 -1.84 31.62
N ALA A 50 6.21 -2.57 32.47
CA ALA A 50 5.62 -3.23 33.64
C ALA A 50 5.05 -2.23 34.65
N ASP A 51 5.79 -1.15 34.93
CA ASP A 51 5.32 -0.05 35.80
C ASP A 51 4.14 0.70 35.15
N ALA A 52 4.20 0.90 33.83
CA ALA A 52 3.12 1.52 33.07
C ALA A 52 1.83 0.69 33.16
N LEU A 53 1.90 -0.63 32.98
CA LEU A 53 0.75 -1.53 33.09
C LEU A 53 0.11 -1.41 34.48
N ARG A 54 0.91 -1.50 35.55
CA ARG A 54 0.44 -1.37 36.93
C ARG A 54 -0.24 -0.01 37.16
N GLY A 55 0.36 1.07 36.68
CA GLY A 55 -0.22 2.41 36.81
C GLY A 55 -1.55 2.56 36.07
N TYR A 56 -1.74 1.95 34.90
CA TYR A 56 -3.02 1.96 34.19
C TYR A 56 -4.09 1.08 34.86
N GLU A 57 -3.70 -0.01 35.51
CA GLU A 57 -4.61 -0.83 36.33
C GLU A 57 -5.05 -0.09 37.59
N GLU A 58 -4.12 0.63 38.26
CA GLU A 58 -4.41 1.50 39.41
C GLU A 58 -5.46 2.57 39.07
N VAL A 59 -5.41 3.15 37.87
CA VAL A 59 -6.43 4.12 37.40
C VAL A 59 -7.82 3.52 37.45
N SER A 60 -7.98 2.30 36.91
CA SER A 60 -9.28 1.63 36.83
C SER A 60 -9.77 1.19 38.20
N ALA A 61 -8.87 0.86 39.13
CA ALA A 61 -9.21 0.50 40.50
C ALA A 61 -9.57 1.74 41.36
N ALA A 62 -8.90 2.88 41.14
CA ALA A 62 -9.10 4.09 41.93
C ALA A 62 -10.40 4.83 41.57
N ASP A 63 -10.68 5.04 40.28
CA ASP A 63 -11.90 5.69 39.81
C ASP A 63 -12.31 5.18 38.42
N PRO A 64 -13.19 4.16 38.33
CA PRO A 64 -13.68 3.63 37.06
C PRO A 64 -14.45 4.65 36.20
N SER A 65 -14.96 5.73 36.80
CA SER A 65 -15.76 6.78 36.18
C SER A 65 -14.93 7.97 35.70
N ALA A 66 -13.63 7.99 36.00
CA ALA A 66 -12.73 9.05 35.56
C ALA A 66 -12.72 9.16 34.02
N PRO A 67 -12.63 10.38 33.46
CA PRO A 67 -12.71 10.58 32.00
C PRO A 67 -11.58 9.87 31.22
N PHE A 68 -10.45 9.56 31.87
CA PHE A 68 -9.32 8.84 31.29
C PHE A 68 -9.31 7.33 31.56
N ALA A 69 -10.25 6.80 32.35
CA ALA A 69 -10.34 5.36 32.62
C ALA A 69 -10.56 4.50 31.36
N PRO A 70 -11.39 4.91 30.36
CA PRO A 70 -11.50 4.17 29.11
C PRO A 70 -10.17 4.06 28.35
N ALA A 71 -9.37 5.14 28.34
CA ALA A 71 -8.06 5.15 27.70
C ALA A 71 -7.08 4.23 28.43
N ALA A 72 -7.06 4.28 29.77
CA ALA A 72 -6.26 3.38 30.60
C ALA A 72 -6.59 1.91 30.34
N ARG A 73 -7.88 1.52 30.33
CA ARG A 73 -8.33 0.14 30.04
C ARG A 73 -7.88 -0.33 28.65
N THR A 74 -7.96 0.53 27.64
CA THR A 74 -7.46 0.20 26.29
C THR A 74 -5.95 0.00 26.30
N ARG A 75 -5.20 0.84 27.05
CA ARG A 75 -3.74 0.70 27.15
C ARG A 75 -3.31 -0.52 27.95
N THR A 76 -3.99 -0.85 29.05
CA THR A 76 -3.82 -2.09 29.82
C THR A 76 -3.95 -3.31 28.91
N ARG A 77 -5.04 -3.42 28.14
CA ARG A 77 -5.22 -4.53 27.18
C ARG A 77 -4.10 -4.61 26.15
N TRP A 78 -3.69 -3.46 25.61
CA TRP A 78 -2.60 -3.38 24.63
C TRP A 78 -1.26 -3.86 25.20
N LEU A 79 -0.94 -3.47 26.44
CA LEU A 79 0.28 -3.87 27.14
C LEU A 79 0.25 -5.35 27.52
N GLN A 80 -0.88 -5.85 28.04
CA GLN A 80 -1.04 -7.26 28.38
C GLN A 80 -0.80 -8.17 27.17
N GLN A 81 -1.32 -7.80 25.99
CA GLN A 81 -1.07 -8.52 24.73
C GLN A 81 0.41 -8.53 24.30
N ARG A 82 1.25 -7.63 24.84
CA ARG A 82 2.67 -7.46 24.51
C ARG A 82 3.57 -7.69 25.72
N SER A 83 3.08 -8.41 26.73
CA SER A 83 3.80 -8.72 27.97
C SER A 83 4.80 -9.87 27.82
N GLU A 84 4.89 -10.46 26.63
CA GLU A 84 5.85 -11.52 26.27
C GLU A 84 7.28 -11.15 26.71
N GLY A 85 7.95 -12.07 27.41
CA GLY A 85 9.33 -11.86 27.87
C GLY A 85 9.48 -10.66 28.82
N GLU A 86 8.52 -10.46 29.71
CA GLU A 86 8.54 -9.39 30.72
C GLU A 86 8.72 -7.98 30.11
N PHE A 87 8.13 -7.77 28.93
CA PHE A 87 8.24 -6.53 28.14
C PHE A 87 9.63 -6.20 27.59
N ALA A 88 10.65 -7.05 27.76
CA ALA A 88 11.96 -6.81 27.18
C ALA A 88 11.92 -6.72 25.63
N PRO A 89 11.19 -7.60 24.91
CA PRO A 89 10.96 -7.46 23.47
C PRO A 89 10.29 -6.13 23.10
N LEU A 90 9.24 -5.75 23.84
CA LEU A 90 8.50 -4.51 23.61
C LEU A 90 9.42 -3.28 23.76
N ALA A 91 10.24 -3.27 24.81
CA ALA A 91 11.22 -2.20 25.04
C ALA A 91 12.22 -2.05 23.89
N GLN A 92 12.72 -3.14 23.34
CA GLN A 92 13.65 -3.08 22.21
C GLN A 92 12.98 -2.57 20.93
N VAL A 93 11.78 -3.07 20.61
CA VAL A 93 11.02 -2.65 19.43
C VAL A 93 10.64 -1.17 19.53
N GLU A 94 10.15 -0.71 20.68
CA GLU A 94 9.76 0.68 20.88
C GLU A 94 10.98 1.62 20.94
N ALA A 95 12.11 1.18 21.51
CA ALA A 95 13.36 1.94 21.46
C ALA A 95 13.84 2.16 20.02
N MET A 96 13.62 1.19 19.13
CA MET A 96 13.92 1.31 17.71
C MET A 96 12.96 2.29 17.02
N ARG A 97 11.64 2.14 17.23
CA ARG A 97 10.62 2.99 16.60
C ARG A 97 10.72 4.46 16.99
N ARG A 98 11.10 4.76 18.23
CA ARG A 98 11.20 6.12 18.76
C ARG A 98 12.44 6.88 18.28
N ASP A 99 13.42 6.18 17.72
CA ASP A 99 14.70 6.75 17.30
C ASP A 99 14.92 6.54 15.80
N PRO A 100 14.56 7.52 14.95
CA PRO A 100 14.73 7.42 13.50
C PRO A 100 16.18 7.14 13.07
N ALA A 101 17.17 7.62 13.84
CA ALA A 101 18.58 7.39 13.52
C ALA A 101 18.95 5.90 13.61
N LYS A 102 18.38 5.18 14.59
CA LYS A 102 18.58 3.73 14.71
C LYS A 102 17.89 2.96 13.59
N LEU A 103 16.72 3.39 13.14
CA LEU A 103 16.05 2.75 12.00
C LEU A 103 16.86 2.87 10.69
N SER A 104 17.62 3.96 10.54
CA SER A 104 18.54 4.14 9.41
C SER A 104 19.93 3.52 9.61
N ASP A 105 20.24 2.98 10.80
CA ASP A 105 21.53 2.35 11.10
C ASP A 105 21.48 0.84 10.79
N PRO A 106 22.24 0.34 9.79
CA PRO A 106 22.28 -1.07 9.44
C PRO A 106 22.66 -1.98 10.61
N GLU A 107 23.52 -1.54 11.53
CA GLU A 107 23.97 -2.34 12.67
C GLU A 107 22.90 -2.41 13.76
N ALA A 108 22.18 -1.33 14.01
CA ALA A 108 21.02 -1.34 14.91
C ALA A 108 19.91 -2.26 14.38
N VAL A 109 19.60 -2.21 13.08
CA VAL A 109 18.62 -3.11 12.45
C VAL A 109 19.07 -4.56 12.56
N LYS A 110 20.35 -4.86 12.31
CA LYS A 110 20.91 -6.22 12.46
C LYS A 110 20.88 -6.73 13.90
N LYS A 111 21.09 -5.84 14.89
CA LYS A 111 20.93 -6.19 16.31
C LYS A 111 19.49 -6.53 16.66
N LEU A 112 18.51 -5.76 16.17
CA LEU A 112 17.10 -6.06 16.37
C LEU A 112 16.71 -7.38 15.67
N GLU A 113 17.22 -7.62 14.47
CA GLU A 113 17.07 -8.89 13.75
C GLU A 113 17.57 -10.08 14.58
N ALA A 114 18.79 -9.99 15.11
CA ALA A 114 19.35 -11.02 15.99
C ALA A 114 18.50 -11.21 17.26
N ALA A 115 18.08 -10.12 17.90
CA ALA A 115 17.22 -10.19 19.08
C ALA A 115 15.87 -10.86 18.78
N ALA A 116 15.24 -10.53 17.64
CA ALA A 116 13.97 -11.10 17.21
C ALA A 116 14.04 -12.64 17.07
N THR A 117 15.19 -13.22 16.72
CA THR A 117 15.35 -14.68 16.70
C THR A 117 15.25 -15.33 18.09
N THR A 118 15.59 -14.58 19.14
CA THR A 118 15.60 -15.05 20.53
C THR A 118 14.36 -14.66 21.34
N PHE A 119 13.51 -13.76 20.82
CA PHE A 119 12.28 -13.39 21.50
C PHE A 119 11.36 -14.61 21.68
N PRO A 120 10.55 -14.68 22.76
CA PRO A 120 9.51 -15.69 22.88
C PRO A 120 8.61 -15.73 21.64
N PRO A 121 8.06 -16.89 21.27
CA PRO A 121 7.10 -16.96 20.17
C PRO A 121 5.85 -16.17 20.54
N GLY A 122 5.36 -15.36 19.61
CA GLY A 122 4.23 -14.47 19.83
C GLY A 122 4.27 -13.18 19.02
N LEU A 123 3.44 -12.23 19.45
CA LEU A 123 3.19 -10.97 18.77
C LEU A 123 4.45 -10.11 18.67
N MET A 124 5.27 -10.06 19.71
CA MET A 124 6.40 -9.13 19.74
C MET A 124 7.55 -9.56 18.83
N ARG A 125 7.70 -10.88 18.64
CA ARG A 125 8.60 -11.42 17.61
C ARG A 125 8.15 -10.99 16.21
N ALA A 126 6.86 -11.14 15.90
CA ALA A 126 6.32 -10.74 14.60
C ALA A 126 6.49 -9.22 14.36
N GLU A 127 6.15 -8.39 15.35
CA GLU A 127 6.32 -6.93 15.24
C GLU A 127 7.79 -6.51 15.06
N ALA A 128 8.73 -7.19 15.72
CA ALA A 128 10.16 -6.93 15.53
C ALA A 128 10.61 -7.21 14.09
N TRP A 129 10.19 -8.34 13.51
CA TRP A 129 10.46 -8.65 12.10
C TRP A 129 9.82 -7.64 11.15
N LEU A 130 8.60 -7.16 11.44
CA LEU A 130 7.98 -6.10 10.65
C LEU A 130 8.75 -4.78 10.69
N VAL A 131 9.30 -4.40 11.86
CA VAL A 131 10.17 -3.22 11.98
C VAL A 131 11.46 -3.39 11.19
N VAL A 132 12.10 -4.56 11.28
CA VAL A 132 13.28 -4.89 10.48
C VAL A 132 12.96 -4.77 8.99
N ALA A 133 11.81 -5.28 8.55
CA ALA A 133 11.40 -5.24 7.16
C ALA A 133 11.16 -3.80 6.65
N ASP A 134 10.41 -2.99 7.42
CA ASP A 134 10.11 -1.59 7.07
C ASP A 134 11.39 -0.74 6.99
N ALA A 135 12.27 -0.86 7.99
CA ALA A 135 13.57 -0.18 7.99
C ALA A 135 14.42 -0.59 6.78
N SER A 136 14.49 -1.90 6.50
CA SER A 136 15.30 -2.44 5.41
C SER A 136 14.86 -1.92 4.05
N VAL A 137 13.55 -1.86 3.78
CA VAL A 137 13.05 -1.40 2.48
C VAL A 137 13.06 0.11 2.33
N ARG A 138 12.66 0.87 3.38
CA ARG A 138 12.46 2.32 3.26
C ARG A 138 13.71 3.14 3.50
N LEU A 139 14.58 2.70 4.40
CA LEU A 139 15.72 3.49 4.87
C LEU A 139 17.06 2.91 4.41
N LEU A 140 17.19 1.58 4.38
CA LEU A 140 18.44 0.92 4.00
C LEU A 140 18.50 0.52 2.52
N HIS A 141 17.37 0.57 1.81
CA HIS A 141 17.24 0.11 0.43
C HIS A 141 17.75 -1.33 0.22
N ASP A 142 17.54 -2.21 1.21
CA ASP A 142 17.89 -3.63 1.19
C ASP A 142 16.62 -4.48 1.03
N PRO A 143 16.12 -4.65 -0.21
CA PRO A 143 14.91 -5.43 -0.49
C PRO A 143 15.06 -6.91 -0.11
N ALA A 144 16.26 -7.47 -0.19
CA ALA A 144 16.48 -8.89 0.12
C ALA A 144 16.26 -9.15 1.62
N ARG A 145 16.79 -8.30 2.48
CA ARG A 145 16.59 -8.38 3.93
C ARG A 145 15.13 -8.14 4.32
N ALA A 146 14.47 -7.15 3.70
CA ALA A 146 13.04 -6.91 3.94
C ALA A 146 12.18 -8.14 3.61
N ARG A 147 12.45 -8.78 2.46
CA ARG A 147 11.80 -10.03 2.05
C ARG A 147 12.01 -11.16 3.05
N ALA A 148 13.25 -11.36 3.50
CA ALA A 148 13.56 -12.38 4.50
C ALA A 148 12.76 -12.14 5.80
N ALA A 149 12.71 -10.90 6.27
CA ALA A 149 11.98 -10.53 7.47
C ALA A 149 10.46 -10.73 7.34
N TRP A 150 9.83 -10.33 6.22
CA TRP A 150 8.40 -10.61 6.00
C TRP A 150 8.10 -12.11 5.90
N ASN A 151 8.97 -12.90 5.28
CA ASN A 151 8.82 -14.36 5.25
C ASN A 151 8.84 -14.97 6.66
N ARG A 152 9.71 -14.48 7.56
CA ARG A 152 9.72 -14.93 8.97
C ARG A 152 8.37 -14.71 9.65
N VAL A 153 7.70 -13.59 9.40
CA VAL A 153 6.36 -13.30 9.97
C VAL A 153 5.30 -14.27 9.43
N LEU A 154 5.32 -14.54 8.12
CA LEU A 154 4.36 -15.44 7.48
C LEU A 154 4.55 -16.90 7.89
N GLU A 155 5.80 -17.34 8.04
CA GLU A 155 6.16 -18.70 8.40
C GLU A 155 5.98 -18.99 9.90
N ASP A 156 6.03 -17.98 10.77
CA ASP A 156 5.84 -18.18 12.20
C ASP A 156 4.35 -18.47 12.52
N PRO A 157 4.01 -19.69 13.00
CA PRO A 157 2.64 -20.09 13.32
C PRO A 157 1.98 -19.20 14.39
N THR A 158 2.78 -18.54 15.22
CA THR A 158 2.34 -17.71 16.35
C THR A 158 2.04 -16.26 15.97
N SER A 159 2.42 -15.82 14.77
CA SER A 159 2.06 -14.51 14.25
C SER A 159 0.55 -14.38 14.08
N GLY A 160 -0.01 -13.27 14.57
CA GLY A 160 -1.42 -12.94 14.39
C GLY A 160 -1.79 -12.69 12.93
N SER A 161 -3.09 -12.74 12.64
CA SER A 161 -3.62 -12.42 11.31
C SER A 161 -3.21 -11.02 10.83
N PRO A 162 -3.32 -9.93 11.64
CA PRO A 162 -2.93 -8.60 11.19
C PRO A 162 -1.46 -8.50 10.75
N GLU A 163 -0.53 -9.08 11.51
CA GLU A 163 0.91 -9.03 11.22
C GLU A 163 1.23 -9.77 9.92
N ARG A 164 0.60 -10.92 9.71
CA ARG A 164 0.73 -11.68 8.46
C ARG A 164 0.13 -10.95 7.26
N VAL A 165 -0.99 -10.25 7.41
CA VAL A 165 -1.56 -9.41 6.34
C VAL A 165 -0.57 -8.31 5.94
N VAL A 166 0.04 -7.63 6.92
CA VAL A 166 1.06 -6.60 6.67
C VAL A 166 2.28 -7.19 5.96
N ALA A 167 2.78 -8.34 6.43
CA ALA A 167 3.92 -9.01 5.82
C ALA A 167 3.64 -9.44 4.36
N LEU A 168 2.48 -10.05 4.11
CA LEU A 168 2.06 -10.42 2.74
C LEU A 168 1.91 -9.19 1.86
N GLY A 169 1.34 -8.10 2.39
CA GLY A 169 1.23 -6.82 1.68
C GLY A 169 2.60 -6.29 1.26
N GLY A 170 3.58 -6.28 2.17
CA GLY A 170 4.95 -5.86 1.88
C GLY A 170 5.62 -6.69 0.78
N LEU A 171 5.49 -8.02 0.84
CA LEU A 171 6.02 -8.92 -0.20
C LEU A 171 5.36 -8.71 -1.57
N VAL A 172 4.04 -8.52 -1.59
CA VAL A 172 3.29 -8.24 -2.82
C VAL A 172 3.72 -6.90 -3.40
N ASP A 173 3.73 -5.82 -2.60
CA ASP A 173 4.08 -4.49 -3.07
C ASP A 173 5.54 -4.44 -3.56
N GLN A 174 6.46 -5.14 -2.90
CA GLN A 174 7.84 -5.31 -3.37
C GLN A 174 7.91 -6.03 -4.74
N SER A 175 7.16 -7.11 -4.92
CA SER A 175 7.13 -7.86 -6.18
C SER A 175 6.52 -7.03 -7.31
N LEU A 176 5.47 -6.24 -7.01
CA LEU A 176 4.87 -5.30 -7.94
C LEU A 176 5.83 -4.17 -8.32
N ALA A 177 6.60 -3.62 -7.37
CA ALA A 177 7.61 -2.61 -7.63
C ALA A 177 8.74 -3.13 -8.54
N ALA A 178 9.06 -4.42 -8.45
CA ALA A 178 10.01 -5.10 -9.34
C ALA A 178 9.41 -5.47 -10.72
N GLY A 179 8.11 -5.22 -10.95
CA GLY A 179 7.41 -5.62 -12.17
C GLY A 179 7.11 -7.12 -12.26
N ASP A 180 7.32 -7.88 -11.18
CA ASP A 180 7.12 -9.33 -11.14
C ASP A 180 5.71 -9.69 -10.63
N LEU A 181 4.74 -9.60 -11.54
CA LEU A 181 3.36 -10.03 -11.28
C LEU A 181 3.23 -11.54 -11.02
N GLY A 182 4.18 -12.33 -11.53
CA GLY A 182 4.21 -13.79 -11.33
C GLY A 182 4.49 -14.14 -9.88
N ALA A 183 5.57 -13.59 -9.31
CA ALA A 183 5.91 -13.77 -7.91
C ALA A 183 4.80 -13.25 -6.98
N ALA A 184 4.23 -12.08 -7.28
CA ALA A 184 3.09 -11.56 -6.50
C ALA A 184 1.90 -12.54 -6.50
N ARG A 185 1.58 -13.16 -7.65
CA ARG A 185 0.52 -14.17 -7.75
C ARG A 185 0.86 -15.42 -6.95
N GLU A 186 2.09 -15.91 -7.05
CA GLU A 186 2.54 -17.09 -6.31
C GLU A 186 2.41 -16.89 -4.79
N MET A 187 2.89 -15.74 -4.29
CA MET A 187 2.81 -15.39 -2.87
C MET A 187 1.37 -15.37 -2.36
N VAL A 188 0.45 -14.76 -3.11
CA VAL A 188 -0.97 -14.72 -2.71
C VAL A 188 -1.70 -16.04 -3.04
N GLY A 189 -1.14 -16.89 -3.90
CA GLY A 189 -1.59 -18.28 -4.03
C GLY A 189 -1.27 -19.09 -2.79
N LYS A 190 -0.05 -18.93 -2.25
CA LYS A 190 0.44 -19.62 -1.06
C LYS A 190 -0.22 -19.13 0.23
N TRP A 191 -0.38 -17.81 0.38
CA TRP A 191 -0.82 -17.18 1.63
C TRP A 191 -2.15 -16.42 1.52
N GLY A 192 -2.90 -16.60 0.43
CA GLY A 192 -4.07 -15.77 0.11
C GLY A 192 -5.25 -15.89 1.07
N GLU A 193 -5.31 -16.95 1.87
CA GLU A 193 -6.30 -17.10 2.94
C GLU A 193 -6.12 -16.06 4.06
N VAL A 194 -4.87 -15.62 4.29
CA VAL A 194 -4.55 -14.59 5.28
C VAL A 194 -5.14 -13.24 4.87
N ALA A 195 -5.12 -12.91 3.58
CA ALA A 195 -5.53 -11.61 3.06
C ALA A 195 -6.35 -11.74 1.75
N PRO A 196 -7.64 -12.09 1.82
CA PRO A 196 -8.47 -12.28 0.62
C PRO A 196 -8.58 -11.01 -0.24
N GLY A 197 -8.55 -9.82 0.38
CA GLY A 197 -8.52 -8.55 -0.33
C GLY A 197 -7.28 -8.36 -1.22
N LEU A 198 -6.10 -8.78 -0.74
CA LEU A 198 -4.86 -8.74 -1.54
C LEU A 198 -4.92 -9.71 -2.72
N ARG A 199 -5.54 -10.89 -2.54
CA ARG A 199 -5.76 -11.85 -3.63
C ARG A 199 -6.57 -11.24 -4.76
N LEU A 200 -7.68 -10.60 -4.43
CA LEU A 200 -8.53 -9.92 -5.41
C LEU A 200 -7.79 -8.77 -6.11
N LYS A 201 -6.93 -8.03 -5.39
CA LYS A 201 -6.10 -6.96 -5.96
C LYS A 201 -5.11 -7.54 -6.99
N VAL A 202 -4.36 -8.58 -6.64
CA VAL A 202 -3.34 -9.18 -7.53
C VAL A 202 -3.99 -9.84 -8.76
N VAL A 203 -5.10 -10.55 -8.59
CA VAL A 203 -5.85 -11.14 -9.72
C VAL A 203 -6.35 -10.06 -10.68
N ARG A 204 -6.85 -8.93 -10.16
CA ARG A 204 -7.25 -7.78 -10.97
C ARG A 204 -6.09 -7.19 -11.76
N LEU A 205 -4.95 -6.94 -11.11
CA LEU A 205 -3.74 -6.46 -11.78
C LEU A 205 -3.26 -7.42 -12.88
N GLN A 206 -3.29 -8.73 -12.63
CA GLN A 206 -2.94 -9.72 -13.63
C GLN A 206 -3.89 -9.67 -14.83
N ARG A 207 -5.21 -9.63 -14.60
CA ARG A 207 -6.20 -9.52 -15.68
C ARG A 207 -5.98 -8.26 -16.51
N ARG A 208 -5.71 -7.12 -15.87
CA ARG A 208 -5.37 -5.86 -16.57
C ARG A 208 -4.12 -6.03 -17.43
N GLY A 209 -3.07 -6.67 -16.91
CA GLY A 209 -1.85 -6.97 -17.66
C GLY A 209 -2.12 -7.85 -18.88
N MET A 210 -2.88 -8.94 -18.71
CA MET A 210 -3.26 -9.82 -19.81
C MET A 210 -4.09 -9.11 -20.87
N LEU A 211 -5.08 -8.32 -20.46
CA LEU A 211 -5.91 -7.52 -21.38
C LEU A 211 -5.06 -6.51 -22.15
N ARG A 212 -4.12 -5.82 -21.48
CA ARG A 212 -3.19 -4.90 -22.14
C ARG A 212 -2.37 -5.60 -23.21
N THR A 213 -1.75 -6.73 -22.88
CA THR A 213 -0.94 -7.50 -23.83
C THR A 213 -1.77 -8.03 -24.99
N ALA A 214 -2.97 -8.55 -24.73
CA ALA A 214 -3.90 -9.01 -25.75
C ALA A 214 -4.33 -7.88 -26.69
N SER A 215 -4.70 -6.71 -26.15
CA SER A 215 -5.05 -5.53 -26.94
C SER A 215 -3.88 -5.07 -27.80
N ILE A 216 -2.66 -4.99 -27.26
CA ILE A 216 -1.46 -4.63 -28.04
C ILE A 216 -1.20 -5.63 -29.16
N ALA A 217 -1.31 -6.93 -28.88
CA ALA A 217 -1.10 -7.99 -29.88
C ALA A 217 -2.14 -7.90 -31.02
N ILE A 218 -3.41 -7.67 -30.70
CA ILE A 218 -4.48 -7.46 -31.69
C ILE A 218 -4.18 -6.22 -32.54
N LEU A 219 -3.81 -5.10 -31.92
CA LEU A 219 -3.49 -3.87 -32.64
C LEU A 219 -2.25 -4.02 -33.53
N ALA A 220 -1.22 -4.73 -33.08
CA ALA A 220 -0.06 -5.07 -33.89
C ALA A 220 -0.44 -5.91 -35.11
N GLY A 221 -1.32 -6.91 -34.93
CA GLY A 221 -1.86 -7.72 -36.02
C GLY A 221 -2.65 -6.89 -37.04
N VAL A 222 -3.53 -6.00 -36.56
CA VAL A 222 -4.28 -5.05 -37.41
C VAL A 222 -3.33 -4.12 -38.17
N ALA A 223 -2.29 -3.61 -37.52
CA ALA A 223 -1.29 -2.75 -38.15
C ALA A 223 -0.54 -3.48 -39.27
N LEU A 224 -0.07 -4.72 -39.01
CA LEU A 224 0.61 -5.55 -40.02
C LEU A 224 -0.30 -5.85 -41.22
N ALA A 225 -1.55 -6.24 -40.97
CA ALA A 225 -2.53 -6.50 -42.02
C ALA A 225 -2.87 -5.22 -42.81
N THR A 226 -2.87 -4.05 -42.16
CA THR A 226 -3.05 -2.75 -42.82
C THR A 226 -1.86 -2.40 -43.72
N ILE A 227 -0.63 -2.62 -43.24
CA ILE A 227 0.60 -2.40 -44.02
C ILE A 227 0.59 -3.28 -45.27
N ALA A 228 0.24 -4.57 -45.12
CA ALA A 228 0.13 -5.49 -46.24
C ALA A 228 -0.91 -5.04 -47.28
N ALA A 229 -2.08 -4.57 -46.81
CA ALA A 229 -3.12 -4.04 -47.68
C ALA A 229 -2.68 -2.76 -48.42
N CYS A 230 -2.05 -1.82 -47.72
CA CYS A 230 -1.46 -0.62 -48.32
C CYS A 230 -0.42 -0.96 -49.39
N ALA A 231 0.44 -1.96 -49.15
CA ALA A 231 1.40 -2.44 -50.14
C ALA A 231 0.70 -3.03 -51.37
N GLY A 232 -0.38 -3.81 -51.17
CA GLY A 232 -1.21 -4.33 -52.26
C GLY A 232 -1.87 -3.23 -53.10
N VAL A 233 -2.45 -2.21 -52.44
CA VAL A 233 -3.05 -1.03 -53.09
C VAL A 233 -1.98 -0.25 -53.87
N ALA A 234 -0.81 -0.03 -53.28
CA ALA A 234 0.29 0.68 -53.93
C ALA A 234 0.82 -0.06 -55.17
N ARG A 235 0.90 -1.40 -55.13
CA ARG A 235 1.30 -2.22 -56.28
C ARG A 235 0.29 -2.14 -57.43
N LYS A 236 -1.02 -2.09 -57.15
CA LYS A 236 -2.07 -2.05 -58.17
C LYS A 236 -2.32 -0.66 -58.75
N GLY A 237 -2.30 0.40 -57.93
CA GLY A 237 -2.74 1.75 -58.32
C GLY A 237 -1.73 2.87 -58.05
N GLY A 238 -0.52 2.52 -57.62
CA GLY A 238 0.55 3.49 -57.32
C GLY A 238 0.22 4.47 -56.18
N ARG A 239 0.96 5.59 -56.13
CA ARG A 239 0.83 6.60 -55.07
C ARG A 239 -0.54 7.29 -55.02
N ARG A 240 -1.25 7.41 -56.15
CA ARG A 240 -2.57 8.05 -56.22
C ARG A 240 -3.62 7.24 -55.46
N ALA A 241 -3.60 5.91 -55.56
CA ALA A 241 -4.48 5.04 -54.80
C ALA A 241 -4.18 5.13 -53.29
N LEU A 242 -2.91 5.13 -52.91
CA LEU A 242 -2.50 5.25 -51.51
C LEU A 242 -2.96 6.57 -50.86
N ARG A 243 -2.92 7.71 -51.57
CA ARG A 243 -3.47 8.98 -51.05
C ARG A 243 -4.97 8.90 -50.71
N LYS A 244 -5.74 8.06 -51.40
CA LYS A 244 -7.18 7.88 -51.09
C LYS A 244 -7.40 7.10 -49.79
N VAL A 245 -6.42 6.32 -49.33
CA VAL A 245 -6.45 5.64 -48.02
C VAL A 245 -6.26 6.65 -46.90
N PHE A 246 -5.24 7.50 -47.02
CA PHE A 246 -4.88 8.53 -46.02
C PHE A 246 -5.69 9.82 -46.20
N SER A 247 -7.00 9.75 -46.03
CA SER A 247 -7.87 10.94 -46.09
C SER A 247 -7.70 11.82 -44.86
N GLY A 248 -7.66 13.15 -45.04
CA GLY A 248 -7.67 14.12 -43.94
C GLY A 248 -8.90 14.02 -43.03
N TYR A 249 -10.01 13.46 -43.54
CA TYR A 249 -11.22 13.20 -42.75
C TYR A 249 -10.98 12.31 -41.52
N ALA A 250 -10.11 11.29 -41.63
CA ALA A 250 -9.77 10.42 -40.50
C ALA A 250 -9.00 11.18 -39.41
N VAL A 251 -8.13 12.11 -39.81
CA VAL A 251 -7.41 13.00 -38.89
C VAL A 251 -8.38 13.92 -38.18
N ALA A 252 -9.37 14.46 -38.89
CA ALA A 252 -10.41 15.32 -38.29
C ALA A 252 -11.25 14.55 -37.24
N ILE A 253 -11.71 13.33 -37.56
CA ILE A 253 -12.45 12.49 -36.59
C ILE A 253 -11.56 12.17 -35.37
N GLY A 254 -10.35 11.66 -35.61
CA GLY A 254 -9.44 11.29 -34.53
C GLY A 254 -9.07 12.47 -33.65
N GLY A 255 -8.82 13.63 -34.26
CA GLY A 255 -8.56 14.89 -33.57
C GLY A 255 -9.76 15.37 -32.76
N TYR A 256 -10.97 15.30 -33.31
CA TYR A 256 -12.19 15.66 -32.57
C TYR A 256 -12.42 14.77 -31.35
N LEU A 257 -12.33 13.45 -31.51
CA LEU A 257 -12.50 12.51 -30.40
C LEU A 257 -11.39 12.64 -29.35
N GLY A 258 -10.14 12.78 -29.80
CA GLY A 258 -8.99 12.87 -28.92
C GLY A 258 -8.88 14.22 -28.23
N ALA A 259 -8.70 15.30 -28.98
CA ALA A 259 -8.52 16.64 -28.43
C ALA A 259 -9.81 17.18 -27.81
N GLY A 260 -10.97 16.94 -28.43
CA GLY A 260 -12.26 17.36 -27.88
C GLY A 260 -12.60 16.63 -26.59
N GLY A 261 -12.42 15.30 -26.55
CA GLY A 261 -12.61 14.50 -25.34
C GLY A 261 -11.63 14.89 -24.21
N ALA A 262 -10.35 15.06 -24.54
CA ALA A 262 -9.34 15.50 -23.58
C ALA A 262 -9.63 16.91 -23.02
N ALA A 263 -10.02 17.86 -23.87
CA ALA A 263 -10.36 19.22 -23.45
C ALA A 263 -11.59 19.26 -22.54
N LEU A 264 -12.63 18.47 -22.84
CA LEU A 264 -13.79 18.31 -21.98
C LEU A 264 -13.41 17.74 -20.62
N CYS A 265 -12.60 16.67 -20.61
CA CYS A 265 -12.16 16.05 -19.37
C CYS A 265 -11.31 17.02 -18.52
N TYR A 266 -10.40 17.76 -19.14
CA TYR A 266 -9.62 18.79 -18.47
C TYR A 266 -10.48 19.90 -17.86
N ALA A 267 -11.55 20.31 -18.57
CA ALA A 267 -12.44 21.35 -18.10
C ALA A 267 -13.19 20.95 -16.81
N TYR A 268 -13.49 19.66 -16.62
CA TYR A 268 -14.21 19.15 -15.45
C TYR A 268 -13.29 18.75 -14.29
N ASP A 269 -12.24 17.96 -14.54
CA ASP A 269 -11.46 17.30 -13.48
C ASP A 269 -10.07 17.94 -13.29
N ARG A 270 -9.59 18.73 -14.25
CA ARG A 270 -8.23 19.31 -14.33
C ARG A 270 -7.05 18.33 -14.20
N GLU A 271 -7.30 17.05 -13.95
CA GLU A 271 -6.29 16.01 -13.91
C GLU A 271 -5.82 15.62 -15.31
N VAL A 272 -4.52 15.77 -15.58
CA VAL A 272 -3.92 15.40 -16.87
C VAL A 272 -4.04 13.90 -17.15
N ALA A 273 -4.00 13.06 -16.12
CA ALA A 273 -4.13 11.62 -16.24
C ALA A 273 -5.49 11.19 -16.84
N ALA A 274 -6.54 11.96 -16.57
CA ALA A 274 -7.89 11.68 -17.07
C ALA A 274 -8.02 11.90 -18.60
N MET A 275 -7.08 12.60 -19.23
CA MET A 275 -7.06 12.83 -20.69
C MET A 275 -6.55 11.62 -21.50
N ALA A 276 -5.73 10.75 -20.90
CA ALA A 276 -5.03 9.67 -21.60
C ALA A 276 -5.96 8.73 -22.40
N PRO A 277 -7.14 8.31 -21.89
CA PRO A 277 -8.06 7.47 -22.64
C PRO A 277 -8.52 8.10 -23.96
N PHE A 278 -8.78 9.42 -23.96
CA PHE A 278 -9.26 10.13 -25.15
C PHE A 278 -8.16 10.24 -26.21
N ALA A 279 -6.92 10.50 -25.80
CA ALA A 279 -5.79 10.50 -26.72
C ALA A 279 -5.61 9.13 -27.40
N VAL A 280 -5.65 8.04 -26.62
CA VAL A 280 -5.58 6.67 -27.16
C VAL A 280 -6.74 6.38 -28.11
N LEU A 281 -7.96 6.79 -27.74
CA LEU A 281 -9.16 6.56 -28.54
C LEU A 281 -9.13 7.35 -29.86
N GLY A 282 -8.75 8.63 -29.82
CA GLY A 282 -8.65 9.47 -31.02
C GLY A 282 -7.62 8.95 -32.02
N VAL A 283 -6.41 8.62 -31.54
CA VAL A 283 -5.35 8.02 -32.36
C VAL A 283 -5.79 6.65 -32.89
N GLY A 284 -6.36 5.81 -32.03
CA GLY A 284 -6.83 4.47 -32.41
C GLY A 284 -7.91 4.52 -33.50
N VAL A 285 -8.94 5.36 -33.34
CA VAL A 285 -10.01 5.52 -34.34
C VAL A 285 -9.45 6.01 -35.68
N MET A 286 -8.51 6.96 -35.67
CA MET A 286 -7.85 7.43 -36.89
C MET A 286 -7.17 6.27 -37.65
N PHE A 287 -6.39 5.44 -36.95
CA PHE A 287 -5.74 4.27 -37.57
C PHE A 287 -6.75 3.23 -38.05
N MET A 288 -7.84 2.99 -37.31
CA MET A 288 -8.88 2.05 -37.71
C MET A 288 -9.62 2.51 -38.98
N VAL A 289 -9.84 3.81 -39.16
CA VAL A 289 -10.42 4.37 -40.40
C VAL A 289 -9.49 4.15 -41.58
N TRP A 290 -8.18 4.40 -41.41
CA TRP A 290 -7.19 4.12 -42.47
C TRP A 290 -7.10 2.63 -42.80
N ALA A 291 -7.09 1.76 -41.80
CA ALA A 291 -7.10 0.31 -41.96
C ALA A 291 -8.31 -0.16 -42.77
N GLY A 292 -9.52 0.27 -42.39
CA GLY A 292 -10.74 -0.07 -43.11
C GLY A 292 -10.72 0.38 -44.58
N ARG A 293 -10.20 1.59 -44.86
CA ARG A 293 -10.06 2.09 -46.24
C ARG A 293 -9.03 1.31 -47.04
N ALA A 294 -7.89 0.96 -46.43
CA ALA A 294 -6.85 0.15 -47.08
C ALA A 294 -7.39 -1.22 -47.45
N TRP A 295 -8.10 -1.88 -46.54
CA TRP A 295 -8.70 -3.19 -46.79
C TRP A 295 -9.81 -3.14 -47.82
N ALA A 296 -10.75 -2.19 -47.72
CA ALA A 296 -11.83 -2.05 -48.70
C ALA A 296 -11.31 -1.91 -50.14
N GLN A 297 -10.17 -1.22 -50.33
CA GLN A 297 -9.54 -1.12 -51.65
C GLN A 297 -8.78 -2.39 -52.06
N ALA A 298 -8.22 -3.13 -51.10
CA ALA A 298 -7.46 -4.35 -51.37
C ALA A 298 -8.36 -5.56 -51.67
N THR A 299 -9.52 -5.67 -51.03
CA THR A 299 -10.39 -6.87 -51.03
C THR A 299 -11.72 -6.71 -51.76
N ALA A 300 -11.94 -5.61 -52.48
CA ALA A 300 -13.22 -5.24 -53.10
C ALA A 300 -13.91 -6.34 -53.93
N THR A 301 -13.19 -7.38 -54.37
CA THR A 301 -13.70 -8.46 -55.23
C THR A 301 -13.88 -9.81 -54.52
N ASN A 302 -13.56 -9.94 -53.22
CA ASN A 302 -13.58 -11.22 -52.51
C ASN A 302 -14.36 -11.13 -51.19
N LEU A 303 -15.51 -11.83 -51.12
CA LEU A 303 -16.37 -11.89 -49.93
C LEU A 303 -15.61 -12.33 -48.66
N ALA A 304 -14.72 -13.32 -48.77
CA ALA A 304 -13.92 -13.79 -47.64
C ALA A 304 -12.96 -12.70 -47.11
N GLY A 305 -12.41 -11.89 -48.02
CA GLY A 305 -11.57 -10.74 -47.67
C GLY A 305 -12.36 -9.64 -46.95
N THR A 306 -13.60 -9.39 -47.38
CA THR A 306 -14.50 -8.42 -46.73
C THR A 306 -14.88 -8.88 -45.32
N VAL A 307 -15.28 -10.13 -45.14
CA VAL A 307 -15.63 -10.69 -43.81
C VAL A 307 -14.43 -10.63 -42.86
N GLY A 308 -13.24 -11.03 -43.34
CA GLY A 308 -12.02 -10.96 -42.54
C GLY A 308 -11.65 -9.52 -42.13
N ALA A 309 -11.81 -8.55 -43.03
CA ALA A 309 -11.58 -7.14 -42.74
C ALA A 309 -12.56 -6.58 -41.69
N VAL A 310 -13.84 -6.97 -41.76
CA VAL A 310 -14.85 -6.58 -40.76
C VAL A 310 -14.50 -7.16 -39.39
N ALA A 311 -14.15 -8.45 -39.32
CA ALA A 311 -13.79 -9.10 -38.06
C ALA A 311 -12.55 -8.47 -37.40
N LEU A 312 -11.49 -8.21 -38.18
CA LEU A 312 -10.29 -7.50 -37.70
C LEU A 312 -10.60 -6.05 -37.31
N GLY A 313 -11.50 -5.39 -38.03
CA GLY A 313 -11.98 -4.05 -37.70
C GLY A 313 -12.66 -4.00 -36.33
N VAL A 314 -13.62 -4.90 -36.08
CA VAL A 314 -14.31 -5.01 -34.78
C VAL A 314 -13.32 -5.33 -33.66
N ALA A 315 -12.43 -6.31 -33.88
CA ALA A 315 -11.40 -6.67 -32.90
C ALA A 315 -10.47 -5.48 -32.59
N GLY A 316 -10.06 -4.72 -33.60
CA GLY A 316 -9.22 -3.54 -33.42
C GLY A 316 -9.93 -2.42 -32.64
N VAL A 317 -11.20 -2.15 -32.93
CA VAL A 317 -11.98 -1.14 -32.17
C VAL A 317 -12.12 -1.56 -30.70
N LEU A 318 -12.46 -2.82 -30.43
CA LEU A 318 -12.52 -3.35 -29.06
C LEU A 318 -11.16 -3.27 -28.36
N ALA A 319 -10.06 -3.55 -29.07
CA ALA A 319 -8.72 -3.44 -28.52
C ALA A 319 -8.32 -1.98 -28.22
N VAL A 320 -8.66 -1.01 -29.08
CA VAL A 320 -8.46 0.43 -28.81
C VAL A 320 -9.26 0.86 -27.59
N ALA A 321 -10.54 0.49 -27.52
CA ALA A 321 -11.42 0.84 -26.41
C ALA A 321 -10.90 0.27 -25.08
N MET A 322 -10.50 -1.01 -25.08
CA MET A 322 -9.92 -1.66 -23.90
C MET A 322 -8.61 -0.99 -23.49
N LEU A 323 -7.72 -0.67 -24.43
CA LEU A 323 -6.46 0.02 -24.13
C LEU A 323 -6.72 1.42 -23.56
N ALA A 324 -7.69 2.15 -24.10
CA ALA A 324 -8.10 3.45 -23.57
C ALA A 324 -8.61 3.34 -22.13
N MET A 325 -9.49 2.37 -21.84
CA MET A 325 -9.98 2.14 -20.47
C MET A 325 -8.84 1.78 -19.50
N LEU A 326 -7.88 0.96 -19.94
CA LEU A 326 -6.73 0.55 -19.12
C LEU A 326 -5.80 1.72 -18.74
N THR A 327 -5.85 2.85 -19.45
CA THR A 327 -5.09 4.06 -19.09
C THR A 327 -5.70 4.87 -17.94
N SER A 328 -6.95 4.59 -17.54
CA SER A 328 -7.64 5.31 -16.46
C SER A 328 -8.12 4.33 -15.38
N PRO A 329 -7.43 4.26 -14.22
CA PRO A 329 -7.81 3.38 -13.13
C PRO A 329 -9.25 3.53 -12.64
N PRO A 330 -9.83 4.75 -12.53
CA PRO A 330 -11.23 4.94 -12.13
C PRO A 330 -12.24 4.26 -13.06
N LEU A 331 -12.03 4.32 -14.38
CA LEU A 331 -12.95 3.71 -15.36
C LEU A 331 -13.04 2.19 -15.21
N MET A 332 -11.96 1.55 -14.75
CA MET A 332 -11.91 0.09 -14.57
C MET A 332 -12.58 -0.38 -13.28
N GLN A 333 -12.72 0.48 -12.26
CA GLN A 333 -13.31 0.10 -10.96
C GLN A 333 -14.76 -0.40 -11.11
N GLY A 334 -15.53 0.18 -12.04
CA GLY A 334 -16.90 -0.24 -12.33
C GLY A 334 -17.03 -1.63 -12.98
N PHE A 335 -15.95 -2.15 -13.57
CA PHE A 335 -15.94 -3.46 -14.24
C PHE A 335 -15.38 -4.58 -13.36
N GLY A 336 -15.10 -4.30 -12.08
CA GLY A 336 -14.47 -5.27 -11.18
C GLY A 336 -13.04 -5.64 -11.62
N LEU A 337 -12.42 -4.78 -12.42
CA LEU A 337 -11.06 -4.91 -12.93
C LEU A 337 -10.16 -3.89 -12.28
#